data_AF-A0A2D5YW57-F1
#
_entry.id   AF-A0A2D5YW57-F1
#
_cell.length_a   1.000
_cell.length_b   1.000
_cell.length_c   1.000
_cell.angle_alpha   90.00
_cell.angle_beta   90.00
_cell.angle_gamma   90.00
#
_symmetry.space_group_name_H-M   'P 1'
#
loop_
_entity.id
_entity.type
_entity.pdbx_description
1 polymer ?
#
loop_
_entity_poly.entity_id
_entity_poly.type
_entity_poly.pdbx_seq_one_letter_code
_entity_poly.pdbx_strand_id
1 'polypeptide(L)'
;MTSVSNRPISQPLLLAWCGWLLASLLLHLMLAGAGAFEVREGLIQPIQRMLQSVMIGLVVIWPTWRLSQAHRDEGEWHVLSNWLCLVLVLQVTIWPLRYLIGQSDALGWSVQRTWVIDLTFVAWSWLVAAWVRLGVRRGTPAARSIVLVIIILLLLAGPLVATWTRRPEIGAISPYVSLWRLADPYVRLETAVEVSRSAGVAVLGIAVWMLGRDAGGGGHPADPTL
;
A
#
# COMPACT_ATOMS: atom_id res chain seq x y z
N MET A 1 4.38 -36.83 -21.23
CA MET A 1 5.00 -35.62 -20.66
C MET A 1 3.89 -34.62 -20.39
N THR A 2 3.41 -34.58 -19.15
CA THR A 2 2.45 -33.57 -18.72
C THR A 2 3.18 -32.25 -18.56
N SER A 3 2.82 -31.27 -19.37
CA SER A 3 3.17 -29.87 -19.13
C SER A 3 2.69 -29.53 -17.72
N VAL A 4 3.61 -29.55 -16.74
CA VAL A 4 3.36 -29.00 -15.42
C VAL A 4 2.97 -27.56 -15.66
N SER A 5 1.68 -27.27 -15.52
CA SER A 5 1.16 -25.91 -15.59
C SER A 5 1.90 -25.13 -14.50
N ASN A 6 2.91 -24.37 -14.92
CA ASN A 6 3.58 -23.37 -14.10
C ASN A 6 2.55 -22.28 -13.83
N ARG A 7 1.56 -22.60 -12.98
CA ARG A 7 0.73 -21.59 -12.38
C ARG A 7 1.68 -20.68 -11.63
N PRO A 8 1.66 -19.38 -11.92
CA PRO A 8 2.59 -18.50 -11.27
C PRO A 8 2.32 -18.60 -9.77
N ILE A 9 3.38 -18.88 -9.00
CA ILE A 9 3.41 -18.89 -7.53
C ILE A 9 2.87 -17.55 -6.97
N SER A 10 2.65 -16.57 -7.85
CA SER A 10 2.05 -15.28 -7.56
C SER A 10 0.58 -15.33 -7.07
N GLN A 11 -0.23 -16.26 -7.55
CA GLN A 11 -1.66 -16.28 -7.20
C GLN A 11 -1.95 -16.66 -5.74
N PRO A 12 -1.34 -17.72 -5.14
CA PRO A 12 -1.71 -18.16 -3.80
C PRO A 12 -1.38 -17.16 -2.70
N LEU A 13 -0.25 -16.43 -2.77
CA LEU A 13 0.11 -15.46 -1.74
C LEU A 13 -0.83 -14.24 -1.77
N LEU A 14 -1.17 -13.75 -2.96
CA LEU A 14 -2.13 -12.66 -3.12
C LEU A 14 -3.51 -13.09 -2.58
N LEU A 15 -3.96 -14.30 -2.93
CA LEU A 15 -5.22 -14.85 -2.42
C LEU A 15 -5.20 -15.06 -0.90
N ALA A 16 -4.08 -15.53 -0.33
CA ALA A 16 -3.92 -15.66 1.11
C ALA A 16 -3.97 -14.29 1.81
N TRP A 17 -3.33 -13.28 1.23
CA TRP A 17 -3.36 -11.91 1.73
C TRP A 17 -4.77 -11.31 1.69
N CYS A 18 -5.45 -11.41 0.55
CA CYS A 18 -6.83 -10.96 0.39
C CYS A 18 -7.79 -11.74 1.31
N GLY A 19 -7.59 -13.05 1.44
CA GLY A 19 -8.35 -13.90 2.35
C GLY A 19 -8.15 -13.51 3.81
N TRP A 20 -6.92 -13.20 4.22
CA TRP A 20 -6.61 -12.71 5.56
C TRP A 20 -7.31 -11.37 5.86
N LEU A 21 -7.28 -10.42 4.90
CA LEU A 21 -7.98 -9.14 5.04
C LEU A 21 -9.50 -9.32 5.20
N LEU A 22 -10.11 -10.14 4.35
CA LEU A 22 -11.54 -10.41 4.40
C LEU A 22 -11.93 -11.17 5.67
N ALA A 23 -11.14 -12.17 6.07
CA ALA A 23 -11.37 -12.91 7.32
C ALA A 23 -11.25 -11.98 8.54
N SER A 24 -10.25 -11.09 8.55
CA SER A 24 -10.10 -10.09 9.61
C SER A 24 -11.30 -9.15 9.64
N LEU A 25 -11.77 -8.66 8.49
CA LEU A 25 -12.97 -7.83 8.41
C LEU A 25 -14.21 -8.57 8.96
N LEU A 26 -14.44 -9.80 8.51
CA LEU A 26 -15.57 -10.62 8.96
C LEU A 26 -15.52 -10.88 10.47
N LEU A 27 -14.34 -11.14 11.02
CA LEU A 27 -14.17 -11.29 12.47
C LEU A 27 -14.60 -10.02 13.21
N HIS A 28 -14.17 -8.83 12.74
CA HIS A 28 -14.58 -7.57 13.36
C HIS A 28 -16.09 -7.31 13.22
N LEU A 29 -16.69 -7.64 12.06
CA LEU A 29 -18.13 -7.55 11.84
C LEU A 29 -18.93 -8.50 12.75
N MET A 30 -18.44 -9.72 12.97
CA MET A 30 -19.06 -10.71 13.85
C MET A 30 -18.99 -10.29 15.31
N LEU A 31 -17.81 -9.81 15.75
CA LEU A 31 -17.66 -9.23 17.07
C LEU A 31 -18.64 -8.05 17.25
N ALA A 32 -18.80 -7.21 16.21
CA ALA A 32 -19.82 -6.15 16.13
C ALA A 32 -21.25 -6.57 16.27
N GLY A 33 -21.68 -7.60 15.53
CA GLY A 33 -23.04 -8.10 15.64
C GLY A 33 -23.35 -8.72 17.01
N ALA A 34 -22.36 -9.28 17.70
CA ALA A 34 -22.55 -10.03 18.94
C ALA A 34 -22.85 -9.18 20.19
N GLY A 35 -22.90 -7.85 20.07
CA GLY A 35 -23.26 -6.98 21.20
C GLY A 35 -22.25 -6.98 22.35
N ALA A 36 -21.04 -7.52 22.15
CA ALA A 36 -19.89 -7.44 23.09
C ALA A 36 -19.35 -5.98 23.25
N PHE A 37 -20.20 -4.98 23.03
CA PHE A 37 -19.88 -3.63 22.56
C PHE A 37 -19.84 -2.56 23.65
N GLU A 38 -20.00 -2.95 24.92
CA GLU A 38 -19.71 -2.02 26.02
C GLU A 38 -18.22 -1.63 26.08
N VAL A 39 -17.31 -2.39 25.43
CA VAL A 39 -15.89 -2.04 25.30
C VAL A 39 -15.58 -1.48 23.90
N ARG A 40 -16.34 -0.47 23.47
CA ARG A 40 -16.22 0.16 22.13
C ARG A 40 -14.85 0.80 21.87
N GLU A 41 -14.18 1.27 22.93
CA GLU A 41 -12.79 1.76 22.87
C GLU A 41 -11.78 0.65 22.54
N GLY A 42 -12.10 -0.60 22.89
CA GLY A 42 -11.24 -1.76 22.67
C GLY A 42 -11.03 -2.14 21.21
N LEU A 43 -11.87 -1.65 20.29
CA LEU A 43 -11.80 -1.96 18.85
C LEU A 43 -10.92 -1.02 18.04
N ILE A 44 -10.65 0.18 18.57
CA ILE A 44 -9.83 1.19 17.88
C ILE A 44 -8.42 0.64 17.66
N GLN A 45 -7.81 0.07 18.70
CA GLN A 45 -6.44 -0.47 18.60
C GLN A 45 -6.33 -1.66 17.62
N PRO A 46 -7.22 -2.67 17.65
CA PRO A 46 -7.26 -3.72 16.62
C PRO A 46 -7.38 -3.18 15.20
N ILE A 47 -8.27 -2.21 14.97
CA ILE A 47 -8.48 -1.62 13.64
C ILE A 47 -7.23 -0.86 13.20
N GLN A 48 -6.61 -0.07 14.09
CA GLN A 48 -5.34 0.61 13.83
C GLN A 48 -4.23 -0.38 13.45
N ARG A 49 -4.08 -1.46 14.23
CA ARG A 49 -3.10 -2.52 13.95
C ARG A 49 -3.38 -3.21 12.62
N MET A 50 -4.65 -3.48 12.31
CA MET A 50 -5.04 -4.05 11.03
C MET A 50 -4.66 -3.13 9.88
N LEU A 51 -4.98 -1.83 9.94
CA LEU A 51 -4.60 -0.86 8.92
C LEU A 51 -3.07 -0.74 8.75
N GLN A 52 -2.32 -0.82 9.84
CA GLN A 52 -0.86 -0.85 9.78
C GLN A 52 -0.34 -2.11 9.10
N SER A 53 -0.87 -3.28 9.45
CA SER A 53 -0.54 -4.54 8.79
C SER A 53 -0.88 -4.49 7.30
N VAL A 54 -2.03 -3.92 6.94
CA VAL A 54 -2.44 -3.68 5.56
C VAL A 54 -1.38 -2.85 4.81
N MET A 55 -0.96 -1.73 5.41
CA MET A 55 0.05 -0.85 4.81
C MET A 55 1.40 -1.56 4.65
N ILE A 56 1.83 -2.35 5.64
CA ILE A 56 3.06 -3.16 5.54
C ILE A 56 2.94 -4.18 4.39
N GLY A 57 1.78 -4.82 4.23
CA GLY A 57 1.58 -5.75 3.13
C GLY A 57 1.66 -5.08 1.76
N LEU A 58 1.01 -3.93 1.61
CA LEU A 58 0.99 -3.17 0.36
C LEU A 58 2.35 -2.55 0.02
N VAL A 59 3.05 -2.03 1.03
CA VAL A 59 4.31 -1.27 0.82
C VAL A 59 5.53 -2.16 0.90
N VAL A 60 5.53 -3.26 1.65
CA VAL A 60 6.73 -4.09 1.86
C VAL A 60 6.56 -5.48 1.28
N ILE A 61 5.53 -6.22 1.70
CA ILE A 61 5.41 -7.65 1.34
C ILE A 61 5.16 -7.81 -0.16
N TRP A 62 4.15 -7.12 -0.71
CA TRP A 62 3.80 -7.20 -2.12
C TRP A 62 4.97 -6.79 -3.04
N PRO A 63 5.66 -5.66 -2.82
CA PRO A 63 6.81 -5.27 -3.64
C PRO A 63 7.99 -6.23 -3.56
N THR A 64 8.34 -6.69 -2.35
CA THR A 64 9.44 -7.64 -2.14
C THR A 64 9.21 -8.90 -2.95
N TRP A 65 8.00 -9.43 -2.84
CA TRP A 65 7.57 -10.61 -3.56
C TRP A 65 7.49 -10.38 -5.07
N ARG A 66 6.96 -9.23 -5.51
CA ARG A 66 6.87 -8.93 -6.94
C ARG A 66 8.24 -8.80 -7.58
N LEU A 67 9.18 -8.16 -6.88
CA LEU A 67 10.56 -8.00 -7.34
C LEU A 67 11.32 -9.34 -7.32
N SER A 68 11.03 -10.26 -6.39
CA SER A 68 11.66 -11.58 -6.36
C SER A 68 11.18 -12.48 -7.51
N GLN A 69 9.93 -12.34 -7.93
CA GLN A 69 9.34 -13.13 -9.01
C GLN A 69 9.57 -12.57 -10.41
N ALA A 70 10.11 -11.36 -10.54
CA ALA A 70 10.27 -10.70 -11.82
C ALA A 70 11.11 -11.56 -12.78
N HIS A 71 10.47 -12.32 -13.66
CA HIS A 71 11.11 -12.93 -14.81
C HIS A 71 11.20 -11.87 -15.91
N ARG A 72 12.18 -12.01 -16.82
CA ARG A 72 12.45 -11.01 -17.86
C ARG A 72 11.24 -10.69 -18.76
N ASP A 73 10.23 -11.56 -18.82
CA ASP A 73 9.09 -11.44 -19.75
C ASP A 73 7.79 -10.94 -19.12
N GLU A 74 7.77 -10.58 -17.84
CA GLU A 74 6.54 -10.08 -17.23
C GLU A 74 6.27 -8.61 -17.60
N GLY A 75 5.33 -8.40 -18.52
CA GLY A 75 4.93 -7.07 -18.96
C GLY A 75 4.38 -6.20 -17.83
N GLU A 76 4.57 -4.88 -17.94
CA GLU A 76 4.17 -3.86 -16.95
C GLU A 76 2.70 -3.92 -16.53
N TRP A 77 1.84 -4.36 -17.45
CA TRP A 77 0.42 -4.51 -17.20
C TRP A 77 0.14 -5.43 -16.01
N HIS A 78 0.97 -6.44 -15.77
CA HIS A 78 0.84 -7.33 -14.62
C HIS A 78 1.11 -6.62 -13.28
N VAL A 79 2.03 -5.66 -13.24
CA VAL A 79 2.28 -4.87 -12.02
C VAL A 79 1.05 -3.99 -11.74
N LEU A 80 0.51 -3.36 -12.77
CA LEU A 80 -0.66 -2.50 -12.65
C LEU A 80 -1.92 -3.28 -12.27
N SER A 81 -2.18 -4.43 -12.89
CA SER A 81 -3.34 -5.26 -12.58
C SER A 81 -3.29 -5.80 -11.15
N ASN A 82 -2.10 -6.22 -10.68
CA ASN A 82 -1.91 -6.69 -9.31
C ASN A 82 -2.13 -5.56 -8.30
N TRP A 83 -1.57 -4.38 -8.57
CA TRP A 83 -1.80 -3.19 -7.74
C TRP A 83 -3.28 -2.81 -7.69
N LEU A 84 -3.96 -2.77 -8.85
CA LEU A 84 -5.38 -2.43 -8.91
C LEU A 84 -6.23 -3.44 -8.13
N CYS A 85 -5.93 -4.73 -8.25
CA CYS A 85 -6.60 -5.77 -7.47
C CYS A 85 -6.44 -5.55 -5.96
N LEU A 86 -5.21 -5.26 -5.50
CA LEU A 86 -4.93 -4.95 -4.10
C LEU A 86 -5.67 -3.71 -3.60
N VAL A 87 -5.72 -2.64 -4.41
CA VAL A 87 -6.45 -1.40 -4.08
C VAL A 87 -7.96 -1.67 -4.01
N LEU A 88 -8.52 -2.47 -4.91
CA LEU A 88 -9.94 -2.80 -4.88
C LEU A 88 -10.30 -3.63 -3.65
N VAL A 89 -9.49 -4.63 -3.29
CA VAL A 89 -9.70 -5.42 -2.06
C VAL A 89 -9.59 -4.52 -0.82
N LEU A 90 -8.66 -3.57 -0.85
CA LEU A 90 -8.53 -2.56 0.19
C LEU A 90 -9.81 -1.71 0.31
N GLN A 91 -10.38 -1.22 -0.81
CA GLN A 91 -11.63 -0.46 -0.80
C GLN A 91 -12.77 -1.27 -0.18
N VAL A 92 -12.92 -2.52 -0.62
CA VAL A 92 -13.92 -3.44 -0.08
C VAL A 92 -13.74 -3.67 1.42
N THR A 93 -12.53 -3.49 1.95
CA THR A 93 -12.23 -3.65 3.38
C THR A 93 -12.46 -2.35 4.18
N ILE A 94 -12.00 -1.20 3.68
CA ILE A 94 -12.06 0.09 4.39
C ILE A 94 -13.49 0.61 4.52
N TRP A 95 -14.30 0.50 3.47
CA TRP A 95 -15.65 1.09 3.47
C TRP A 95 -16.61 0.42 4.47
N PRO A 96 -16.68 -0.92 4.58
CA PRO A 96 -17.45 -1.56 5.65
C PRO A 96 -16.93 -1.25 7.05
N LEU A 97 -15.62 -1.07 7.24
CA LEU A 97 -15.06 -0.62 8.53
C LEU A 97 -15.58 0.76 8.91
N ARG A 98 -15.67 1.68 7.95
CA ARG A 98 -16.30 2.98 8.20
C ARG A 98 -17.74 2.80 8.66
N TYR A 99 -18.53 1.92 8.04
CA TYR A 99 -19.91 1.69 8.47
C TYR A 99 -19.96 1.17 9.92
N LEU A 100 -19.09 0.21 10.25
CA LEU A 100 -18.97 -0.36 11.59
C LEU A 100 -18.57 0.66 12.66
N ILE A 101 -17.62 1.54 12.35
CA ILE A 101 -17.16 2.60 13.26
C ILE A 101 -18.17 3.76 13.30
N GLY A 102 -18.75 4.10 12.14
CA GLY A 102 -19.62 5.26 11.90
C GLY A 102 -21.00 5.19 12.54
N GLN A 103 -21.47 4.01 12.93
CA GLN A 103 -22.65 3.86 13.80
C GLN A 103 -22.43 4.38 15.24
N SER A 104 -21.26 4.96 15.52
CA SER A 104 -20.90 5.51 16.82
C SER A 104 -20.91 7.04 16.76
N ASP A 105 -21.95 7.69 17.27
CA ASP A 105 -22.03 9.17 17.27
C ASP A 105 -20.85 9.83 18.03
N ALA A 106 -20.22 9.11 18.96
CA ALA A 106 -19.07 9.59 19.74
C ALA A 106 -17.68 9.23 19.16
N LEU A 107 -17.57 8.22 18.28
CA LEU A 107 -16.29 7.63 17.83
C LEU A 107 -16.21 7.39 16.32
N GLY A 108 -17.21 7.83 15.57
CA GLY A 108 -17.36 7.60 14.15
C GLY A 108 -16.24 8.22 13.31
N TRP A 109 -15.64 7.43 12.42
CA TRP A 109 -14.86 8.03 11.33
C TRP A 109 -15.78 8.86 10.45
N SER A 110 -15.47 10.16 10.34
CA SER A 110 -16.16 11.03 9.40
C SER A 110 -15.90 10.55 7.97
N VAL A 111 -16.85 10.85 7.07
CA VAL A 111 -16.72 10.60 5.63
C VAL A 111 -15.38 11.11 5.11
N GLN A 112 -15.02 12.33 5.52
CA GLN A 112 -13.80 13.02 5.11
C GLN A 112 -12.56 12.26 5.58
N ARG A 113 -12.53 11.78 6.84
CA ARG A 113 -11.41 11.00 7.36
C ARG A 113 -11.22 9.69 6.59
N THR A 114 -12.32 8.98 6.28
CA THR A 114 -12.24 7.76 5.47
C THR A 114 -11.68 8.03 4.07
N TRP A 115 -12.09 9.12 3.42
CA TRP A 115 -11.51 9.54 2.14
C TRP A 115 -10.02 9.86 2.24
N VAL A 116 -9.58 10.51 3.32
CA VAL A 116 -8.15 10.80 3.52
C VAL A 116 -7.35 9.52 3.74
N ILE A 117 -7.87 8.58 4.54
CA ILE A 117 -7.25 7.26 4.74
C ILE A 117 -7.12 6.54 3.39
N ASP A 118 -8.21 6.50 2.62
CA ASP A 118 -8.23 5.87 1.30
C ASP A 118 -7.21 6.51 0.34
N LEU A 119 -7.28 7.84 0.18
CA LEU A 119 -6.33 8.59 -0.64
C LEU A 119 -4.88 8.35 -0.23
N THR A 120 -4.61 8.24 1.08
CA THR A 120 -3.27 7.92 1.61
C THR A 120 -2.83 6.54 1.13
N PHE A 121 -3.66 5.50 1.29
CA PHE A 121 -3.31 4.16 0.80
C PHE A 121 -3.11 4.12 -0.71
N VAL A 122 -3.99 4.75 -1.48
CA VAL A 122 -3.90 4.78 -2.95
C VAL A 122 -2.63 5.51 -3.39
N ALA A 123 -2.35 6.69 -2.85
CA ALA A 123 -1.18 7.49 -3.22
C ALA A 123 0.13 6.77 -2.91
N TRP A 124 0.27 6.22 -1.70
CA TRP A 124 1.49 5.52 -1.30
C TRP A 124 1.66 4.19 -2.02
N SER A 125 0.60 3.39 -2.18
CA SER A 125 0.68 2.15 -2.96
C SER A 125 0.98 2.41 -4.44
N TRP A 126 0.48 3.51 -5.01
CA TRP A 126 0.81 3.94 -6.37
C TRP A 126 2.30 4.28 -6.52
N LEU A 127 2.86 5.07 -5.60
CA LEU A 127 4.29 5.37 -5.60
C LEU A 127 5.14 4.11 -5.53
N VAL A 128 4.76 3.16 -4.67
CA VAL A 128 5.41 1.86 -4.55
C VAL A 128 5.28 1.04 -5.84
N ALA A 129 4.10 1.00 -6.46
CA ALA A 129 3.90 0.31 -7.73
C ALA A 129 4.77 0.89 -8.86
N ALA A 130 4.96 2.22 -8.89
CA ALA A 130 5.85 2.89 -9.83
C ALA A 130 7.32 2.46 -9.63
N TRP A 131 7.77 2.38 -8.38
CA TRP A 131 9.11 1.87 -8.04
C TRP A 131 9.28 0.40 -8.41
N VAL A 132 8.30 -0.45 -8.09
CA VAL A 132 8.31 -1.87 -8.46
C VAL A 132 8.42 -2.02 -9.98
N ARG A 133 7.61 -1.27 -10.74
CA ARG A 133 7.68 -1.29 -12.21
C ARG A 133 9.07 -0.95 -12.73
N LEU A 134 9.71 0.07 -12.15
CA LEU A 134 11.09 0.45 -12.52
C LEU A 134 12.09 -0.67 -12.22
N GLY A 135 11.96 -1.33 -11.06
CA GLY A 135 12.80 -2.46 -10.66
C GLY A 135 12.62 -3.69 -11.56
N VAL A 136 11.37 -4.00 -11.94
CA VAL A 136 11.03 -5.08 -12.88
C VAL A 136 11.63 -4.79 -14.26
N ARG A 137 11.39 -3.60 -14.81
CA ARG A 137 11.87 -3.18 -16.14
C ARG A 137 13.39 -3.30 -16.30
N ARG A 138 14.17 -2.91 -15.28
CA ARG A 138 15.64 -2.97 -15.35
C ARG A 138 16.18 -4.40 -15.43
N GLY A 139 15.42 -5.40 -14.97
CA GLY A 139 15.76 -6.81 -15.13
C GLY A 139 17.00 -7.30 -14.38
N THR A 140 17.77 -6.43 -13.70
CA THR A 140 18.98 -6.82 -12.95
C THR A 140 18.67 -7.05 -11.47
N PRO A 141 19.32 -8.05 -10.82
CA PRO A 141 19.16 -8.28 -9.38
C PRO A 141 19.52 -7.05 -8.54
N ALA A 142 20.60 -6.34 -8.91
CA ALA A 142 21.04 -5.13 -8.21
C ALA A 142 19.98 -4.01 -8.25
N ALA A 143 19.34 -3.78 -9.41
CA ALA A 143 18.28 -2.78 -9.51
C ALA A 143 17.07 -3.12 -8.63
N ARG A 144 16.71 -4.41 -8.56
CA ARG A 144 15.60 -4.88 -7.69
C ARG A 144 15.92 -4.67 -6.22
N SER A 145 17.14 -5.00 -5.79
CA SER A 145 17.59 -4.77 -4.41
C SER A 145 17.59 -3.27 -4.07
N ILE A 146 18.06 -2.41 -4.96
CA ILE A 146 18.04 -0.95 -4.76
C ILE A 146 16.59 -0.45 -4.62
N VAL A 147 15.70 -0.88 -5.50
CA VAL A 147 14.27 -0.51 -5.42
C VAL A 147 13.66 -0.99 -4.11
N LEU A 148 13.97 -2.21 -3.67
CA LEU A 148 13.50 -2.72 -2.39
C LEU A 148 14.00 -1.88 -1.20
N VAL A 149 15.28 -1.50 -1.21
CA VAL A 149 15.86 -0.61 -0.19
C VAL A 149 15.15 0.75 -0.18
N ILE A 150 14.90 1.34 -1.36
CA ILE A 150 14.15 2.60 -1.48
C ILE A 150 12.76 2.46 -0.87
N ILE A 151 12.04 1.39 -1.17
CA ILE A 151 10.70 1.12 -0.65
C ILE A 151 10.69 0.97 0.88
N ILE A 152 11.66 0.24 1.43
CA ILE A 152 11.81 0.10 2.89
C ILE A 152 12.14 1.46 3.53
N LEU A 153 13.04 2.23 2.92
CA LEU A 153 13.39 3.57 3.38
C LEU A 153 12.19 4.52 3.29
N LEU A 154 11.32 4.44 2.28
CA LEU A 154 10.10 5.25 2.21
C LEU A 154 9.20 5.05 3.43
N LEU A 155 9.13 3.82 3.96
CA LEU A 155 8.34 3.50 5.15
C LEU A 155 9.04 3.94 6.44
N LEU A 156 10.36 3.70 6.55
CA LEU A 156 11.11 3.85 7.80
C LEU A 156 11.83 5.19 7.96
N ALA A 157 12.13 5.91 6.88
CA ALA A 157 12.93 7.14 6.93
C ALA A 157 12.26 8.20 7.81
N GLY A 158 10.95 8.39 7.71
CA GLY A 158 10.22 9.33 8.57
C GLY A 158 10.43 9.04 10.07
N PRO A 159 10.06 7.85 10.57
CA PRO A 159 10.30 7.45 11.95
C PRO A 159 11.77 7.54 12.38
N LEU A 160 12.70 7.04 11.55
CA LEU A 160 14.12 7.03 11.88
C LEU A 160 14.72 8.43 11.97
N VAL A 161 14.36 9.33 11.05
CA VAL A 161 14.81 10.71 11.09
C VAL A 161 14.15 11.44 12.26
N ALA A 162 12.88 11.18 12.55
CA ALA A 162 12.18 11.77 13.69
C ALA A 162 12.82 11.38 15.03
N THR A 163 13.20 10.11 15.22
CA THR A 163 13.88 9.65 16.43
C THR A 163 15.28 10.22 16.55
N TRP A 164 16.04 10.26 15.44
CA TRP A 164 17.40 10.81 15.43
C TRP A 164 17.43 12.32 15.71
N THR A 165 16.58 13.08 15.03
CA THR A 165 16.52 14.54 15.16
C THR A 165 15.70 15.01 16.36
N ARG A 166 15.02 14.09 17.07
CA ARG A 166 14.05 14.36 18.14
C ARG A 166 12.92 15.31 17.72
N ARG A 167 12.52 15.23 16.45
CA ARG A 167 11.46 16.04 15.83
C ARG A 167 10.28 15.16 15.39
N PRO A 168 9.25 14.98 16.24
CA PRO A 168 8.13 14.07 15.96
C PRO A 168 7.29 14.49 14.74
N GLU A 169 7.36 15.75 14.33
CA GLU A 169 6.73 16.27 13.12
C GLU A 169 7.25 15.63 11.83
N ILE A 170 8.54 15.27 11.78
CA ILE A 170 9.14 14.61 10.61
C ILE A 170 8.58 13.19 10.45
N GLY A 171 8.19 12.55 11.55
CA GLY A 171 7.61 11.22 11.54
C GLY A 171 6.34 11.15 10.69
N ALA A 172 5.57 12.25 10.65
CA ALA A 172 4.33 12.35 9.87
C ALA A 172 4.54 12.27 8.35
N ILE A 173 5.77 12.40 7.85
CA ILE A 173 6.04 12.21 6.41
C ILE A 173 5.88 10.73 6.01
N SER A 174 6.08 9.79 6.95
CA SER A 174 5.93 8.36 6.66
C SER A 174 4.45 7.97 6.55
N PRO A 175 4.11 7.08 5.59
CA PRO A 175 2.76 6.53 5.47
C PRO A 175 2.32 5.80 6.74
N TYR A 176 3.26 5.16 7.43
CA TYR A 176 2.98 4.35 8.61
C TYR A 176 2.51 5.21 9.80
N VAL A 177 3.23 6.30 10.07
CA VAL A 177 2.87 7.25 11.14
C VAL A 177 1.64 8.05 10.76
N SER A 178 1.51 8.43 9.48
CA SER A 178 0.32 9.11 8.97
C SER A 178 -0.93 8.28 9.22
N LEU A 179 -0.93 7.01 8.78
CA LEU A 179 -2.07 6.12 8.98
C LEU A 179 -2.40 5.87 10.45
N TRP A 180 -1.40 5.73 11.31
CA TRP A 180 -1.65 5.59 12.75
C TRP A 180 -2.44 6.78 13.30
N ARG A 181 -2.02 8.00 12.95
CA ARG A 181 -2.72 9.23 13.35
C ARG A 181 -4.10 9.35 12.70
N LEU A 182 -4.23 9.00 11.43
CA LEU A 182 -5.49 9.07 10.69
C LEU A 182 -6.54 8.07 11.21
N ALA A 183 -6.09 6.89 11.67
CA ALA A 183 -6.96 5.86 12.19
C ALA A 183 -7.42 6.13 13.64
N ASP A 184 -6.72 7.01 14.36
CA ASP A 184 -7.11 7.46 15.70
C ASP A 184 -8.34 8.39 15.64
N PRO A 185 -9.48 8.01 16.28
CA PRO A 185 -10.67 8.85 16.29
C PRO A 185 -10.44 10.21 16.97
N TYR A 186 -9.55 10.27 17.97
CA TYR A 186 -9.36 11.41 18.86
C TYR A 186 -8.39 12.47 18.30
N VAL A 187 -7.57 12.13 17.31
CA VAL A 187 -6.64 13.07 16.69
C VAL A 187 -7.39 14.02 15.76
N ARG A 188 -7.30 15.33 16.00
CA ARG A 188 -7.92 16.32 15.11
C ARG A 188 -7.28 16.22 13.71
N LEU A 189 -8.11 16.00 12.71
CA LEU A 189 -7.65 15.85 11.33
C LEU A 189 -7.52 17.23 10.65
N GLU A 190 -6.31 17.58 10.23
CA GLU A 190 -6.08 18.68 9.30
C GLU A 190 -6.22 18.17 7.86
N THR A 191 -7.47 17.97 7.43
CA THR A 191 -7.81 17.34 6.15
C THR A 191 -7.03 17.93 4.97
N ALA A 192 -6.86 19.25 4.91
CA ALA A 192 -6.12 19.92 3.83
C ALA A 192 -4.63 19.53 3.78
N VAL A 193 -3.98 19.37 4.94
CA VAL A 193 -2.56 18.99 5.02
C VAL A 193 -2.37 17.54 4.58
N GLU A 194 -3.25 16.64 5.00
CA GLU A 194 -3.15 15.22 4.66
C GLU A 194 -3.53 14.96 3.19
N VAL A 195 -4.53 15.67 2.66
CA VAL A 195 -4.88 15.62 1.23
C VAL A 195 -3.73 16.16 0.37
N SER A 196 -3.14 17.31 0.73
CA SER A 196 -2.02 17.87 -0.04
C SER A 196 -0.78 16.98 0.01
N ARG A 197 -0.47 16.37 1.17
CA ARG A 197 0.60 15.38 1.29
C ARG A 197 0.35 14.17 0.38
N SER A 198 -0.85 13.59 0.44
CA SER A 198 -1.21 12.42 -0.38
C SER A 198 -1.20 12.75 -1.88
N ALA A 199 -1.68 13.94 -2.27
CA ALA A 199 -1.60 14.42 -3.64
C ALA A 199 -0.15 14.58 -4.11
N GLY A 200 0.73 15.15 -3.27
CA GLY A 200 2.17 15.27 -3.56
C GLY A 200 2.84 13.90 -3.77
N VAL A 201 2.51 12.92 -2.93
CA VAL A 201 2.98 11.53 -3.07
C VAL A 201 2.47 10.89 -4.37
N ALA A 202 1.20 11.10 -4.71
CA ALA A 202 0.62 10.60 -5.96
C ALA A 202 1.32 11.21 -7.18
N VAL A 203 1.54 12.53 -7.19
CA VAL A 203 2.30 13.24 -8.24
C VAL A 203 3.72 12.69 -8.36
N LEU A 204 4.41 12.47 -7.24
CA LEU A 204 5.73 11.84 -7.24
C LEU A 204 5.68 10.43 -7.85
N GLY A 205 4.66 9.63 -7.52
CA GLY A 205 4.45 8.31 -8.12
C GLY A 205 4.24 8.38 -9.62
N ILE A 206 3.46 9.35 -10.12
CA ILE A 206 3.29 9.61 -11.55
C ILE A 206 4.63 9.98 -12.19
N ALA A 207 5.43 10.86 -11.56
CA ALA A 207 6.73 11.25 -12.08
C ALA A 207 7.70 10.04 -12.17
N VAL A 208 7.79 9.21 -11.12
CA VAL A 208 8.57 7.96 -11.13
C VAL A 208 8.07 7.00 -12.21
N TRP A 209 6.76 6.93 -12.42
CA TRP A 209 6.17 6.14 -13.51
C TRP A 209 6.53 6.70 -14.89
N MET A 210 6.57 8.01 -15.09
CA MET A 210 6.95 8.58 -16.38
C MET A 210 8.45 8.39 -16.67
N LEU A 211 9.33 8.58 -15.67
CA LEU A 211 10.78 8.39 -15.81
C LEU A 211 11.16 7.00 -16.34
N GLY A 212 10.37 5.99 -15.99
CA GLY A 212 10.63 4.65 -16.49
C GLY A 212 10.29 4.46 -17.97
N ARG A 213 9.44 5.28 -18.60
CA ARG A 213 9.03 5.14 -20.01
C ARG A 213 10.18 5.39 -20.98
N ASP A 214 10.93 6.47 -20.76
CA ASP A 214 11.91 6.98 -21.74
C ASP A 214 13.19 6.12 -21.80
N ALA A 215 13.51 5.41 -20.72
CA ALA A 215 14.71 4.57 -20.64
C ALA A 215 14.70 3.31 -21.54
N GLY A 216 13.56 2.96 -22.15
CA GLY A 216 13.38 1.74 -22.96
C GLY A 216 13.46 1.94 -24.49
N GLY A 217 13.54 3.18 -24.99
CA GLY A 217 13.44 3.48 -26.42
C GLY A 217 14.76 3.50 -27.21
N GLY A 218 15.92 3.38 -26.55
CA GLY A 218 17.21 3.73 -27.15
C GLY A 218 18.01 2.60 -27.80
N GLY A 219 17.48 1.38 -27.91
CA GLY A 219 18.29 0.22 -28.30
C GLY A 219 17.52 -0.81 -29.09
N HIS A 220 16.92 -0.43 -30.22
CA HIS A 220 16.82 -1.38 -31.32
C HIS A 220 18.22 -1.43 -31.93
N PRO A 221 19.02 -2.50 -31.78
CA PRO A 221 20.21 -2.65 -32.58
C PRO A 221 19.73 -2.58 -34.03
N ALA A 222 20.17 -1.54 -34.75
CA ALA A 222 19.97 -1.46 -36.18
C ALA A 222 20.41 -2.80 -36.75
N ASP A 223 19.48 -3.48 -37.41
CA ASP A 223 19.75 -4.75 -38.06
C ASP A 223 20.93 -4.52 -39.03
N PRO A 224 22.12 -5.11 -38.78
CA PRO A 224 23.29 -4.86 -39.61
C PRO A 224 23.19 -5.54 -40.99
N THR A 225 22.02 -6.03 -41.37
CA THR A 225 21.80 -6.84 -42.58
C THR A 225 21.02 -6.12 -43.70
N LEU A 226 20.87 -4.79 -43.62
CA LEU A 226 20.40 -3.95 -44.74
C LEU A 226 21.52 -3.10 -45.34
#